data_AF-A0A067FF88-F1
#
_entry.id   AF-A0A067FF88-F1
#
_cell.length_a   1.000
_cell.length_b   1.000
_cell.length_c   1.000
_cell.angle_alpha   90.00
_cell.angle_beta   90.00
_cell.angle_gamma   90.00
#
_symmetry.space_group_name_H-M   'P 1'
#
loop_
_entity.id
_entity.type
_entity.pdbx_description
1 polymer ?
#
loop_
_entity_poly.entity_id
_entity_poly.type
_entity_poly.pdbx_seq_one_letter_code
_entity_poly.pdbx_strand_id
1 'polypeptide(L)'
;MERYKILEELGDGTCGCVYKAFNVETYEIVAVKKMKRKFYFWEECMNLREVKALRKLNHPNIIKLKEVVRENNELFFIFEYM
;
A
#
# COMPACT_ATOMS: atom_id res chain seq x y z
N MET A 1 -8.83 -2.94 5.40
CA MET A 1 -8.81 -1.50 5.06
C MET A 1 -9.56 -0.62 6.06
N GLU A 2 -10.22 -1.18 7.07
CA GLU A 2 -11.13 -0.47 7.97
C GLU A 2 -10.51 0.73 8.72
N ARG A 3 -9.20 0.68 9.04
CA ARG A 3 -8.50 1.79 9.71
C ARG A 3 -8.00 2.92 8.80
N TYR A 4 -8.16 2.79 7.49
CA TYR A 4 -7.66 3.78 6.52
C TYR A 4 -8.82 4.52 5.88
N LYS A 5 -9.03 5.78 6.29
CA LYS A 5 -10.03 6.65 5.69
C LYS A 5 -9.45 7.33 4.44
N ILE A 6 -9.92 6.93 3.26
CA ILE A 6 -9.51 7.55 1.99
C ILE A 6 -9.92 9.04 1.99
N LEU A 7 -9.00 9.91 1.59
CA LEU A 7 -9.19 11.36 1.53
C LEU A 7 -9.31 11.83 0.08
N GLU A 8 -8.33 11.51 -0.75
CA GLU A 8 -8.25 11.94 -2.16
C GLU A 8 -7.49 10.92 -3.00
N GLU A 9 -7.76 10.91 -4.31
CA GLU A 9 -6.95 10.17 -5.27
C GLU A 9 -5.74 11.01 -5.69
N LEU A 10 -4.54 10.43 -5.59
CA LEU A 10 -3.28 11.08 -5.93
C LEU A 10 -2.83 10.74 -7.36
N GLY A 11 -3.29 9.62 -7.90
CA GLY A 11 -3.06 9.28 -9.29
C GLY A 11 -3.49 7.87 -9.66
N ASP A 12 -3.75 7.69 -10.97
CA ASP A 12 -4.08 6.41 -11.56
C ASP A 12 -2.99 5.98 -12.55
N GLY A 13 -2.36 4.84 -12.27
CA GLY A 13 -1.33 4.24 -13.11
C GLY A 13 -1.73 2.88 -13.67
N THR A 14 -0.88 2.32 -14.54
CA THR A 14 -1.12 1.01 -15.17
C THR A 14 -1.23 -0.12 -14.16
N CYS A 15 -0.42 -0.09 -13.08
CA CYS A 15 -0.37 -1.17 -12.10
C CYS A 15 -1.32 -0.98 -10.91
N GLY A 16 -1.87 0.22 -10.72
CA GLY A 16 -2.64 0.56 -9.52
C GLY A 16 -3.00 2.02 -9.43
N CYS A 17 -3.94 2.31 -8.54
CA CYS A 17 -4.37 3.66 -8.17
C CYS A 17 -3.79 4.00 -6.79
N VAL A 18 -3.35 5.24 -6.60
CA VAL A 18 -2.78 5.71 -5.34
C VAL A 18 -3.72 6.72 -4.71
N TYR A 19 -4.02 6.51 -3.44
CA TYR A 19 -4.88 7.38 -2.65
C TYR A 19 -4.11 7.95 -1.47
N LYS A 20 -4.43 9.17 -1.08
CA LYS A 20 -4.08 9.67 0.24
C LYS A 20 -5.14 9.17 1.21
N ALA A 21 -4.71 8.65 2.35
CA ALA A 21 -5.60 8.19 3.40
C ALA A 21 -5.12 8.64 4.77
N PHE A 22 -6.06 8.72 5.70
CA PHE A 22 -5.79 8.96 7.11
C PHE A 22 -5.89 7.64 7.86
N ASN A 23 -4.81 7.25 8.56
CA ASN A 23 -4.85 6.12 9.47
C ASN A 23 -5.46 6.57 10.81
N VAL A 24 -6.64 6.05 11.15
CA VAL A 24 -7.37 6.47 12.37
C VAL A 24 -6.76 5.95 13.67
N GLU A 25 -5.90 4.93 13.60
CA GLU A 25 -5.25 4.36 14.80
C GLU A 25 -3.97 5.11 15.14
N THR A 26 -3.17 5.47 14.13
CA THR A 26 -1.89 6.16 14.32
C THR A 26 -1.97 7.67 14.15
N TYR A 27 -3.11 8.18 13.66
CA TYR A 27 -3.32 9.59 13.31
C TYR A 27 -2.37 10.13 12.23
N GLU A 28 -1.81 9.25 11.40
CA GLU A 28 -0.88 9.60 10.33
C GLU A 28 -1.57 9.67 8.97
N ILE A 29 -1.10 10.58 8.12
CA ILE A 29 -1.41 10.54 6.68
C ILE A 29 -0.52 9.49 6.02
N VAL A 30 -1.12 8.68 5.15
CA VAL A 30 -0.45 7.60 4.43
C VAL A 30 -0.82 7.62 2.94
N ALA A 31 0.03 7.04 2.10
CA ALA A 31 -0.31 6.73 0.72
C ALA A 31 -0.73 5.26 0.60
N VAL A 32 -1.92 5.03 0.03
CA VAL A 32 -2.48 3.70 -0.20
C VAL A 32 -2.45 3.41 -1.70
N LYS A 33 -1.56 2.51 -2.13
CA LYS A 33 -1.55 2.01 -3.51
C LYS A 33 -2.40 0.76 -3.61
N LYS A 34 -3.56 0.89 -4.26
CA LYS A 34 -4.44 -0.23 -4.62
C LYS A 34 -3.96 -0.85 -5.93
N MET A 35 -3.61 -2.13 -5.91
CA MET A 35 -3.20 -2.87 -7.11
C MET A 35 -4.43 -3.23 -7.96
N LYS A 36 -4.33 -3.03 -9.28
CA LYS A 36 -5.41 -3.39 -10.23
C LYS A 36 -5.58 -4.91 -10.41
N ARG A 37 -4.51 -5.67 -10.23
CA ARG A 37 -4.52 -7.14 -10.29
C ARG A 37 -5.13 -7.72 -9.01
N LYS A 38 -5.99 -8.73 -9.17
CA LYS A 38 -6.52 -9.53 -8.05
C LYS A 38 -5.53 -10.60 -7.60
N PHE A 39 -5.53 -10.88 -6.30
CA PHE A 39 -4.68 -11.88 -5.65
C PHE A 39 -5.51 -12.80 -4.76
N TYR A 40 -5.44 -14.11 -5.01
CA TYR A 40 -6.27 -15.11 -4.33
C TYR A 40 -5.54 -15.79 -3.17
N PHE A 41 -4.21 -15.77 -3.18
CA PHE A 41 -3.40 -16.32 -2.10
C PHE A 41 -2.41 -15.28 -1.57
N TRP A 42 -2.20 -15.30 -0.25
CA TRP A 42 -1.25 -14.40 0.41
C TRP A 42 0.19 -14.65 -0.03
N GLU A 43 0.55 -15.91 -0.26
CA GLU A 43 1.87 -16.31 -0.74
C GLU A 43 2.20 -15.72 -2.12
N GLU A 44 1.21 -15.60 -3.01
CA GLU A 44 1.40 -14.92 -4.30
C GLU A 44 1.78 -13.45 -4.10
N CYS A 45 1.11 -12.76 -3.17
CA CYS A 45 1.38 -11.36 -2.85
C CYS A 45 2.80 -11.19 -2.31
N MET A 46 3.20 -12.05 -1.37
CA MET A 46 4.53 -12.02 -0.75
C MET A 46 5.65 -12.42 -1.70
N ASN A 47 5.31 -13.17 -2.76
CA ASN A 47 6.26 -13.54 -3.79
C ASN A 47 6.52 -12.46 -4.84
N LEU A 48 5.73 -11.39 -4.87
CA LEU A 48 5.96 -10.25 -5.76
C LEU A 48 7.34 -9.64 -5.54
N ARG A 49 8.04 -9.36 -6.65
CA ARG A 49 9.35 -8.70 -6.64
C ARG A 49 9.31 -7.36 -5.89
N GLU A 50 8.25 -6.59 -6.09
CA GLU A 50 8.03 -5.30 -5.42
C GLU A 50 7.97 -5.46 -3.90
N VAL A 51 7.17 -6.39 -3.39
CA VAL A 51 7.04 -6.65 -1.94
C VAL A 51 8.38 -7.11 -1.36
N LYS A 52 9.08 -8.04 -2.03
CA LYS A 52 10.38 -8.53 -1.59
C LYS A 52 11.44 -7.43 -1.54
N ALA A 53 11.44 -6.51 -2.50
CA ALA A 53 12.37 -5.39 -2.53
C ALA A 53 12.04 -4.38 -1.44
N LEU A 54 10.79 -3.89 -1.41
CA LEU A 54 10.34 -2.84 -0.48
C LEU A 54 10.48 -3.26 0.98
N ARG A 55 10.24 -4.53 1.33
CA ARG A 55 10.43 -5.04 2.70
C ARG A 55 11.89 -5.02 3.18
N LYS A 56 12.85 -4.98 2.26
CA LYS A 56 14.29 -4.92 2.59
C LYS A 56 14.81 -3.48 2.65
N LEU A 57 14.04 -2.52 2.16
CA LEU A 57 14.45 -1.12 2.11
C LEU A 57 14.02 -0.42 3.40
N ASN A 58 15.00 0.04 4.18
CA ASN A 58 14.79 0.85 5.39
C ASN A 58 15.88 1.93 5.44
N HIS A 59 15.59 3.08 4.83
CA HIS A 59 16.53 4.19 4.71
C HIS A 59 15.76 5.52 4.74
N PRO A 60 16.27 6.58 5.39
CA PRO A 60 15.55 7.85 5.54
C PRO A 60 15.17 8.53 4.21
N ASN A 61 15.93 8.27 3.14
CA ASN A 61 15.66 8.85 1.81
C ASN A 61 14.87 7.90 0.87
N ILE A 62 14.23 6.85 1.41
CA ILE A 62 13.41 5.93 0.63
C ILE A 62 12.05 5.85 1.31
N ILE A 63 10.98 6.09 0.54
CA ILE A 63 9.61 5.98 1.03
C ILE A 63 9.36 4.57 1.58
N LYS A 64 9.00 4.51 2.86
CA LYS A 64 8.86 3.27 3.58
C LYS A 64 7.53 2.59 3.27
N LEU A 65 7.58 1.30 2.93
CA LEU A 65 6.42 0.43 2.94
C LEU A 65 6.10 0.08 4.41
N LYS A 66 5.03 0.65 4.95
CA LYS A 66 4.59 0.44 6.34
C LYS A 66 3.86 -0.89 6.49
N GLU A 67 3.00 -1.20 5.52
CA GLU A 67 2.15 -2.39 5.58
C GLU A 67 1.76 -2.89 4.19
N VAL A 68 1.50 -4.19 4.07
CA VAL A 68 0.81 -4.81 2.94
C VAL A 68 -0.50 -5.37 3.46
N VAL A 69 -1.62 -4.99 2.84
CA VAL A 69 -2.96 -5.46 3.22
C VAL A 69 -3.59 -6.18 2.04
N ARG A 70 -4.17 -7.35 2.30
CA ARG A 70 -5.02 -8.04 1.32
C ARG A 70 -6.42 -8.16 1.87
N GLU A 71 -7.40 -7.69 1.10
CA GLU A 71 -8.82 -7.73 1.47
C GLU A 71 -9.64 -7.94 0.20
N ASN A 72 -10.63 -8.83 0.22
CA ASN A 72 -11.51 -9.10 -0.94
C ASN A 72 -10.78 -9.39 -2.27
N ASN A 73 -9.66 -10.10 -2.19
CA ASN A 73 -8.74 -10.38 -3.31
C ASN A 73 -8.07 -9.14 -3.92
N GLU A 74 -8.18 -7.97 -3.30
CA GLU A 74 -7.46 -6.76 -3.65
C GLU A 74 -6.22 -6.63 -2.76
N LEU A 75 -5.14 -6.08 -3.32
CA LEU A 75 -3.87 -5.90 -2.64
C LEU A 75 -3.59 -4.40 -2.51
N PHE A 76 -3.26 -3.98 -1.30
CA PHE A 76 -2.97 -2.59 -0.95
C PHE A 76 -1.58 -2.50 -0.34
N PHE A 77 -0.79 -1.55 -0.82
CA PHE A 77 0.47 -1.17 -0.19
C PHE A 77 0.29 0.15 0.53
N ILE A 78 0.59 0.14 1.83
CA ILE A 78 0.52 1.32 2.69
C ILE A 78 1.93 1.88 2.82
N PHE A 79 2.11 3.09 2.32
CA PHE A 79 3.37 3.82 2.37
C PHE A 79 3.29 5.01 3.32
N GLU A 80 4.45 5.42 3.79
CA GLU A 80 4.63 6.76 4.33
C GLU A 80 4.22 7.82 3.29
N TYR A 81 3.66 8.94 3.76
CA TYR A 81 3.27 10.07 2.94
C TYR A 81 4.10 11.29 3.34
N MET A 82 4.69 11.98 2.35
CA MET A 82 5.49 13.20 2.53
C MET A 82 4.64 14.46 2.37
#